data_AF-A0A7S1YVH0-F1
#
_entry.id   AF-A0A7S1YVH0-F1
#
_cell.length_a   1.000
_cell.length_b   1.000
_cell.length_c   1.000
_cell.angle_alpha   90.00
_cell.angle_beta   90.00
_cell.angle_gamma   90.00
#
_symmetry.space_group_name_H-M   'P 1'
#
loop_
_entity.id
_entity.type
_entity.pdbx_description
1 polymer ?
#
loop_
_entity_poly.entity_id
_entity_poly.type
_entity_poly.pdbx_seq_one_letter_code
_entity_poly.pdbx_strand_id
1 'polypeptide(L)'
;FQIDDDCAASSSSCSTTESEIEIEKGNAKRSLFSDILFLVGSSLYLVLSIYDLPYYNDDDNGGDDYYDYNDYDGYWFQDKYTVLSVMGSCMMFYNAAYDFCRARHFKKQQEDQQQLHDDNGDNDDTHNFNGRRDGNPQWDICAALAFGFAAIIDFANVFVGYYEMNENLSANLWITSALFYLLNACIALSGNGMDSPSAVCPSCPFCSSSSDSVLSCDYVLNNKYGPSFLLEKIGDIFFFVGAFIDVIISIVSDPNLSYVKQHTLGRWNIGSSLLWVMDAIFYIIADVLLIILYTGYTFCGRKMLKCCCCYIPKWCRKKRELQDYQTDSIDEEIPSDLLLNTPSPTKEMT
;
A
#
# COMPACT_ATOMS: atom_id res chain seq x y z
N PHE A 1 -15.60 53.68 19.18
CA PHE A 1 -14.80 52.84 18.28
C PHE A 1 -14.07 51.83 19.15
N GLN A 2 -14.75 50.72 19.46
CA GLN A 2 -14.10 49.52 19.99
C GLN A 2 -13.44 48.83 18.79
N ILE A 3 -12.13 48.65 18.88
CA ILE A 3 -11.37 47.82 17.96
C ILE A 3 -11.30 46.48 18.67
N ASP A 4 -12.06 45.51 18.17
CA ASP A 4 -12.02 44.13 18.65
C ASP A 4 -10.70 43.51 18.18
N ASP A 5 -9.72 43.44 19.09
CA ASP A 5 -8.41 42.80 18.91
C ASP A 5 -8.51 41.26 19.06
N ASP A 6 -9.53 40.63 18.47
CA ASP A 6 -9.69 39.17 18.45
C ASP A 6 -8.95 38.52 17.27
N CYS A 7 -7.74 39.00 16.96
CA CYS A 7 -6.76 38.24 16.19
C CYS A 7 -5.93 37.38 17.14
N ALA A 8 -6.60 36.56 17.96
CA ALA A 8 -5.97 35.37 18.51
C ALA A 8 -5.69 34.45 17.33
N ALA A 9 -4.55 34.67 16.68
CA ALA A 9 -3.99 33.76 15.71
C ALA A 9 -3.89 32.40 16.40
N SER A 10 -4.89 31.55 16.16
CA SER A 10 -4.83 30.15 16.49
C SER A 10 -3.63 29.62 15.72
N SER A 11 -2.51 29.52 16.42
CA SER A 11 -1.35 28.76 16.00
C SER A 11 -1.77 27.30 16.01
N SER A 12 -2.67 26.92 15.11
CA SER A 12 -3.03 25.54 14.89
C SER A 12 -1.76 24.86 14.42
N SER A 13 -1.33 23.94 15.26
CA SER A 13 -0.03 23.32 15.26
C SER A 13 0.20 22.57 13.94
N CYS A 14 1.12 23.11 13.12
CA CYS A 14 1.73 22.42 11.98
C CYS A 14 2.69 21.30 12.45
N SER A 15 2.28 20.49 13.43
CA SER A 15 3.07 19.39 14.00
C SER A 15 2.62 18.01 13.54
N THR A 16 1.48 17.89 12.87
CA THR A 16 0.91 16.61 12.41
C THR A 16 1.69 16.01 11.24
N THR A 17 2.29 16.83 10.37
CA THR A 17 2.89 16.39 9.10
C THR A 17 4.15 15.52 9.24
N GLU A 18 5.00 15.74 10.25
CA GLU A 18 6.24 14.94 10.40
C GLU A 18 5.92 13.50 10.84
N SER A 19 4.94 13.32 11.74
CA SER A 19 4.53 11.99 12.21
C SER A 19 3.88 11.13 11.12
N GLU A 20 3.04 11.74 10.28
CA GLU A 20 2.41 11.04 9.14
C GLU A 20 3.44 10.59 8.11
N ILE A 21 4.41 11.44 7.78
CA ILE A 21 5.50 11.09 6.85
C ILE A 21 6.34 9.91 7.37
N GLU A 22 6.61 9.86 8.68
CA GLU A 22 7.35 8.74 9.27
C GLU A 22 6.57 7.42 9.24
N ILE A 23 5.25 7.48 9.48
CA ILE A 23 4.35 6.32 9.38
C ILE A 23 4.34 5.79 7.94
N GLU A 24 4.13 6.66 6.95
CA GLU A 24 4.08 6.26 5.53
C GLU A 24 5.40 5.66 5.05
N LYS A 25 6.53 6.24 5.48
CA LYS A 25 7.84 5.68 5.19
C LYS A 25 8.02 4.30 5.84
N GLY A 26 7.45 4.08 7.02
CA GLY A 26 7.42 2.78 7.68
C GLY A 26 6.59 1.76 6.88
N ASN A 27 5.44 2.19 6.36
CA ASN A 27 4.53 1.38 5.57
C ASN A 27 5.18 0.92 4.25
N ALA A 28 5.81 1.84 3.55
CA ALA A 28 6.56 1.58 2.31
C ALA A 28 7.67 0.53 2.49
N LYS A 29 8.43 0.63 3.58
CA LYS A 29 9.48 -0.35 3.89
C LYS A 29 8.92 -1.74 4.18
N ARG A 30 7.77 -1.79 4.85
CA ARG A 30 7.09 -3.05 5.13
C ARG A 30 6.58 -3.66 3.84
N SER A 31 5.96 -2.86 2.97
CA SER A 31 5.52 -3.26 1.63
C SER A 31 6.67 -3.85 0.82
N LEU A 32 7.79 -3.13 0.76
CA LEU A 32 8.98 -3.54 0.02
C LEU A 32 9.50 -4.92 0.47
N PHE A 33 9.43 -5.20 1.79
CA PHE A 33 9.82 -6.50 2.30
C PHE A 33 8.89 -7.63 1.83
N SER A 34 7.59 -7.38 1.77
CA SER A 34 6.61 -8.29 1.16
C SER A 34 6.96 -8.54 -0.31
N ASP A 35 7.15 -7.48 -1.09
CA ASP A 35 7.40 -7.61 -2.53
C ASP A 35 8.71 -8.36 -2.85
N ILE A 36 9.72 -8.26 -1.97
CA ILE A 36 10.94 -9.07 -2.06
C ILE A 36 10.63 -10.55 -1.83
N LEU A 37 9.79 -10.91 -0.85
CA LEU A 37 9.38 -12.29 -0.62
C LEU A 37 8.60 -12.84 -1.81
N PHE A 38 7.67 -12.04 -2.34
CA PHE A 38 6.93 -12.37 -3.56
C PHE A 38 7.87 -12.56 -4.75
N LEU A 39 8.85 -11.67 -4.96
CA LEU A 39 9.87 -11.81 -6.01
C LEU A 39 10.66 -13.13 -5.89
N VAL A 40 11.10 -13.46 -4.67
CA VAL A 40 11.85 -14.70 -4.42
C VAL A 40 10.97 -15.92 -4.73
N GLY A 41 9.73 -15.93 -4.27
CA GLY A 41 8.76 -16.99 -4.59
C GLY A 41 8.55 -17.13 -6.10
N SER A 42 8.21 -16.04 -6.80
CA SER A 42 7.96 -16.03 -8.24
C SER A 42 9.19 -16.46 -9.04
N SER A 43 10.39 -16.07 -8.60
CA SER A 43 11.64 -16.50 -9.24
C SER A 43 11.88 -18.00 -9.10
N LEU A 44 11.54 -18.60 -7.95
CA LEU A 44 11.63 -20.05 -7.76
C LEU A 44 10.65 -20.79 -8.69
N TYR A 45 9.42 -20.31 -8.83
CA TYR A 45 8.46 -20.86 -9.81
C TYR A 45 8.93 -20.71 -11.25
N LEU A 46 9.52 -19.57 -11.62
CA LEU A 46 10.11 -19.40 -12.95
C LEU A 46 11.23 -20.41 -13.20
N VAL A 47 12.09 -20.63 -12.20
CA VAL A 47 13.16 -21.64 -12.29
C VAL A 47 12.55 -23.04 -12.46
N LEU A 48 11.53 -23.40 -11.68
CA LEU A 48 10.80 -24.68 -11.84
C LEU A 48 10.22 -24.84 -13.26
N SER A 49 9.55 -23.81 -13.78
CA SER A 49 9.00 -23.82 -15.14
C SER A 49 10.08 -23.99 -16.22
N ILE A 50 11.29 -23.47 -16.00
CA ILE A 50 12.44 -23.71 -16.89
C ILE A 50 12.95 -25.15 -16.74
N TYR A 51 12.98 -25.70 -15.53
CA TYR A 51 13.35 -27.09 -15.26
C TYR A 51 12.38 -28.09 -15.90
N ASP A 52 11.11 -27.75 -16.05
CA ASP A 52 10.10 -28.60 -16.70
C ASP A 52 10.25 -28.65 -18.24
N LEU A 53 10.91 -27.66 -18.85
CA LEU A 53 10.98 -27.54 -20.32
C LEU A 53 11.63 -28.73 -21.05
N PRO A 54 12.76 -29.31 -20.58
CA PRO A 54 13.37 -30.47 -21.21
C PRO A 54 12.45 -31.70 -21.21
N TYR A 55 11.70 -31.91 -20.13
CA TYR A 55 10.77 -33.05 -19.99
C TYR A 55 9.72 -33.04 -21.10
N TYR A 56 9.31 -31.87 -21.56
CA TYR A 56 8.33 -31.73 -22.62
C TYR A 56 8.87 -31.87 -24.06
N ASN A 57 10.18 -31.85 -24.26
CA ASN A 57 10.78 -31.91 -25.60
C ASN A 57 10.99 -33.34 -26.10
N ASP A 58 11.01 -34.33 -25.21
CA ASP A 58 11.38 -35.71 -25.56
C ASP A 58 10.24 -36.54 -26.18
N ASP A 59 8.98 -36.10 -26.03
CA ASP A 59 7.78 -36.85 -26.50
C ASP A 59 7.61 -36.93 -28.03
N ASP A 60 8.26 -36.05 -28.82
CA ASP A 60 8.06 -36.03 -30.29
C ASP A 60 8.97 -37.04 -31.03
N ASN A 61 9.93 -37.68 -30.36
CA ASN A 61 10.78 -38.72 -30.93
C ASN A 61 10.30 -40.11 -30.50
N GLY A 62 9.15 -40.54 -31.05
CA GLY A 62 8.60 -41.89 -30.90
C GLY A 62 9.42 -43.00 -31.58
N GLY A 63 10.74 -42.96 -31.44
CA GLY A 63 11.62 -44.09 -31.70
C GLY A 63 11.70 -44.92 -30.44
N ASP A 64 11.36 -46.20 -30.58
CA ASP A 64 11.15 -47.27 -29.60
C ASP A 64 12.35 -47.59 -28.68
N ASP A 65 13.29 -46.67 -28.57
CA ASP A 65 14.47 -46.74 -27.73
C ASP A 65 14.00 -46.47 -26.30
N TYR A 66 13.47 -47.52 -25.67
CA TYR A 66 13.17 -47.62 -24.26
C TYR A 66 14.47 -47.36 -23.47
N TYR A 67 14.83 -46.09 -23.34
CA TYR A 67 15.96 -45.65 -22.54
C TYR A 67 15.70 -46.14 -21.12
N ASP A 68 16.59 -47.02 -20.67
CA ASP A 68 16.65 -47.55 -19.32
C ASP A 68 16.93 -46.38 -18.36
N TYR A 69 15.89 -45.62 -18.03
CA TYR A 69 15.89 -44.47 -17.12
C TYR A 69 16.19 -44.87 -15.66
N ASN A 70 16.66 -46.11 -15.44
CA ASN A 70 17.16 -46.60 -14.16
C ASN A 70 18.58 -46.13 -13.84
N ASP A 71 19.27 -45.43 -14.75
CA ASP A 71 20.57 -44.85 -14.46
C ASP A 71 20.41 -43.57 -13.62
N TYR A 72 20.28 -43.76 -12.29
CA TYR A 72 20.67 -42.91 -11.14
C TYR A 72 20.33 -41.40 -11.08
N ASP A 73 20.15 -40.70 -12.19
CA ASP A 73 19.98 -39.24 -12.25
C ASP A 73 18.52 -38.80 -12.03
N GLY A 74 17.54 -39.69 -12.24
CA GLY A 74 16.11 -39.40 -12.04
C GLY A 74 15.74 -39.05 -10.60
N TYR A 75 16.31 -39.76 -9.61
CA TYR A 75 16.05 -39.49 -8.19
C TYR A 75 16.60 -38.12 -7.75
N TRP A 76 17.79 -37.76 -8.21
CA TRP A 76 18.40 -36.48 -7.83
C TRP A 76 17.69 -35.28 -8.46
N PHE A 77 17.11 -35.48 -9.65
CA PHE A 77 16.29 -34.47 -10.30
C PHE A 77 14.98 -34.23 -9.54
N GLN A 78 14.30 -35.30 -9.12
CA GLN A 78 13.03 -35.21 -8.40
C GLN A 78 13.18 -34.53 -7.04
N ASP A 79 14.23 -34.86 -6.27
CA ASP A 79 14.49 -34.24 -4.97
C ASP A 79 14.66 -32.72 -5.07
N LYS A 80 15.40 -32.25 -6.07
CA LYS A 80 15.60 -30.81 -6.28
C LYS A 80 14.32 -30.09 -6.67
N TYR A 81 13.54 -30.71 -7.56
CA TYR A 81 12.26 -30.16 -7.98
C TYR A 81 11.31 -30.00 -6.78
N THR A 82 11.20 -31.04 -5.96
CA THR A 82 10.39 -31.03 -4.74
C THR A 82 10.87 -29.97 -3.76
N VAL A 83 12.18 -29.86 -3.52
CA VAL A 83 12.73 -28.84 -2.61
C VAL A 83 12.45 -27.42 -3.11
N LEU A 84 12.68 -27.15 -4.41
CA LEU A 84 12.40 -25.84 -5.01
C LEU A 84 10.91 -25.49 -4.94
N SER A 85 10.04 -26.46 -5.21
CA SER A 85 8.59 -26.27 -5.15
C SER A 85 8.11 -26.00 -3.72
N VAL A 86 8.57 -26.79 -2.75
CA VAL A 86 8.31 -26.54 -1.32
C VAL A 86 8.79 -25.16 -0.90
N MET A 87 10.01 -24.77 -1.28
CA MET A 87 10.56 -23.45 -0.95
C MET A 87 9.75 -22.33 -1.59
N GLY A 88 9.34 -22.48 -2.87
CA GLY A 88 8.50 -21.53 -3.59
C GLY A 88 7.17 -21.30 -2.87
N SER A 89 6.42 -22.38 -2.59
CA SER A 89 5.14 -22.29 -1.88
C SER A 89 5.28 -21.73 -0.47
N CYS A 90 6.36 -22.08 0.25
CA CYS A 90 6.63 -21.51 1.58
C CYS A 90 6.88 -20.00 1.52
N MET A 91 7.61 -19.51 0.51
CA MET A 91 7.84 -18.07 0.33
C MET A 91 6.54 -17.34 0.01
N MET A 92 5.68 -17.90 -0.85
CA MET A 92 4.36 -17.33 -1.15
C MET A 92 3.45 -17.32 0.07
N PHE A 93 3.44 -18.39 0.86
CA PHE A 93 2.67 -18.44 2.09
C PHE A 93 3.17 -17.41 3.12
N TYR A 94 4.48 -17.27 3.28
CA TYR A 94 5.06 -16.28 4.18
C TYR A 94 4.76 -14.85 3.74
N ASN A 95 4.80 -14.58 2.42
CA ASN A 95 4.34 -13.32 1.83
C ASN A 95 2.87 -13.04 2.20
N ALA A 96 1.99 -14.00 1.98
CA ALA A 96 0.56 -13.90 2.31
C ALA A 96 0.32 -13.59 3.80
N ALA A 97 1.01 -14.31 4.68
CA ALA A 97 0.89 -14.15 6.12
C ALA A 97 1.38 -12.76 6.56
N TYR A 98 2.47 -12.27 5.96
CA TYR A 98 3.00 -10.96 6.23
C TYR A 98 2.03 -9.85 5.78
N ASP A 99 1.47 -9.97 4.57
CA ASP A 99 0.44 -9.05 4.06
C ASP A 99 -0.82 -9.04 4.94
N PHE A 100 -1.28 -10.20 5.38
CA PHE A 100 -2.41 -10.32 6.30
C PHE A 100 -2.14 -9.60 7.64
N CYS A 101 -0.96 -9.82 8.23
CA CYS A 101 -0.55 -9.15 9.47
C CYS A 101 -0.47 -7.62 9.28
N ARG A 102 0.07 -7.18 8.14
CA ARG A 102 0.16 -5.77 7.76
C ARG A 102 -1.24 -5.14 7.63
N ALA A 103 -2.14 -5.74 6.86
CA ALA A 103 -3.49 -5.24 6.66
C ALA A 103 -4.29 -5.17 7.97
N ARG A 104 -4.14 -6.18 8.85
CA ARG A 104 -4.75 -6.17 10.18
C ARG A 104 -4.23 -5.05 11.08
N HIS A 105 -2.92 -4.78 11.02
CA HIS A 105 -2.32 -3.68 11.76
C HIS A 105 -2.88 -2.33 11.31
N PHE A 106 -3.02 -2.12 9.99
CA PHE A 106 -3.63 -0.90 9.44
C PHE A 106 -5.08 -0.72 9.87
N LYS A 107 -5.88 -1.77 9.75
CA LYS A 107 -7.27 -1.75 10.20
C LYS A 107 -7.39 -1.31 11.66
N LYS A 108 -6.54 -1.86 12.53
CA LYS A 108 -6.53 -1.49 13.95
C LYS A 108 -6.15 -0.01 14.16
N GLN A 109 -5.15 0.50 13.44
CA GLN A 109 -4.77 1.91 13.54
C GLN A 109 -5.92 2.85 13.12
N GLN A 110 -6.67 2.49 12.07
CA GLN A 110 -7.86 3.24 11.67
C GLN A 110 -8.95 3.22 12.74
N GLU A 111 -9.20 2.05 13.34
CA GLU A 111 -10.17 1.91 14.44
C GLU A 111 -9.76 2.74 15.67
N ASP A 112 -8.47 2.72 16.05
CA ASP A 112 -7.94 3.49 17.18
C ASP A 112 -8.03 5.02 16.92
N GLN A 113 -7.78 5.46 15.69
CA GLN A 113 -7.93 6.87 15.30
C GLN A 113 -9.40 7.32 15.29
N GLN A 114 -10.30 6.46 14.83
CA GLN A 114 -11.73 6.74 14.81
C GLN A 114 -12.27 6.89 16.25
N GLN A 115 -11.86 6.02 17.17
CA GLN A 115 -12.26 6.11 18.59
C GLN A 115 -11.78 7.41 19.25
N LEU A 116 -10.54 7.84 18.99
CA LEU A 116 -10.02 9.11 19.51
C LEU A 116 -10.80 10.33 19.00
N HIS A 117 -11.34 10.26 17.79
CA HIS A 117 -12.18 11.31 17.24
C HIS A 117 -13.56 11.33 17.91
N ASP A 118 -14.17 10.16 18.13
CA ASP A 118 -15.48 10.03 18.79
C ASP A 118 -15.44 10.48 20.26
N ASP A 119 -14.35 10.22 20.98
CA ASP A 119 -14.19 10.58 22.40
C ASP A 119 -14.03 12.10 22.63
N ASN A 120 -13.57 12.86 21.63
CA ASN A 120 -13.37 14.30 21.77
C ASN A 120 -14.68 15.12 21.72
N GLY A 121 -15.84 14.50 21.47
CA GLY A 121 -17.15 15.07 21.76
C GLY A 121 -17.55 16.34 20.99
N ASP A 122 -16.73 16.81 20.07
CA ASP A 122 -17.06 17.89 19.14
C ASP A 122 -18.07 17.36 18.12
N ASN A 123 -19.35 17.41 18.52
CA ASN A 123 -20.52 17.18 17.67
C ASN A 123 -20.71 18.25 16.58
N ASP A 124 -19.68 19.01 16.24
CA ASP A 124 -19.73 19.98 15.15
C ASP A 124 -19.80 19.22 13.83
N ASP A 125 -21.02 19.21 13.30
CA ASP A 125 -21.46 18.73 12.00
C ASP A 125 -20.33 18.31 11.03
N THR A 126 -20.01 17.02 11.06
CA THR A 126 -19.81 16.21 9.85
C THR A 126 -18.93 16.84 8.76
N HIS A 127 -17.72 17.28 9.11
CA HIS A 127 -16.63 17.03 8.18
C HIS A 127 -16.42 15.52 8.17
N ASN A 128 -17.17 14.85 7.29
CA ASN A 128 -16.89 13.50 6.81
C ASN A 128 -15.41 13.48 6.43
N PHE A 129 -14.56 13.16 7.39
CA PHE A 129 -13.17 12.77 7.19
C PHE A 129 -13.17 11.36 6.57
N ASN A 130 -14.04 11.17 5.58
CA ASN A 130 -13.92 10.21 4.49
C ASN A 130 -12.75 10.65 3.59
N GLY A 131 -11.62 11.06 4.19
CA GLY A 131 -10.32 11.17 3.54
C GLY A 131 -9.83 9.76 3.23
N ARG A 132 -10.50 9.02 2.35
CA ARG A 132 -10.27 9.00 0.88
C ARG A 132 -8.87 8.59 0.45
N ARG A 133 -8.06 8.02 1.34
CA ARG A 133 -6.71 7.60 0.95
C ARG A 133 -6.29 6.18 1.25
N ASP A 134 -6.95 5.50 2.17
CA ASP A 134 -6.54 4.14 2.50
C ASP A 134 -7.56 3.19 1.92
N GLY A 135 -7.10 2.34 0.99
CA GLY A 135 -7.91 1.25 0.44
C GLY A 135 -8.64 0.53 1.57
N ASN A 136 -9.86 0.07 1.33
CA ASN A 136 -10.63 -0.63 2.37
C ASN A 136 -9.81 -1.84 2.84
N PRO A 137 -9.32 -1.87 4.09
CA PRO A 137 -8.37 -2.88 4.57
C PRO A 137 -8.99 -4.29 4.55
N GLN A 138 -10.31 -4.39 4.42
CA GLN A 138 -11.00 -5.66 4.20
C GLN A 138 -10.60 -6.30 2.86
N TRP A 139 -10.39 -5.52 1.80
CA TRP A 139 -9.92 -6.05 0.52
C TRP A 139 -8.52 -6.60 0.62
N ASP A 140 -7.61 -5.91 1.30
CA ASP A 140 -6.23 -6.38 1.51
C ASP A 140 -6.21 -7.67 2.34
N ILE A 141 -7.07 -7.77 3.36
CA ILE A 141 -7.22 -9.00 4.14
C ILE A 141 -7.76 -10.14 3.26
N CYS A 142 -8.78 -9.89 2.44
CA CYS A 142 -9.35 -10.88 1.53
C CYS A 142 -8.34 -11.33 0.47
N ALA A 143 -7.57 -10.40 -0.09
CA ALA A 143 -6.49 -10.65 -1.04
C ALA A 143 -5.42 -11.55 -0.41
N ALA A 144 -4.88 -11.15 0.75
CA ALA A 144 -3.88 -11.93 1.48
C ALA A 144 -4.37 -13.34 1.84
N LEU A 145 -5.65 -13.48 2.23
CA LEU A 145 -6.24 -14.80 2.49
C LEU A 145 -6.36 -15.65 1.22
N ALA A 146 -6.85 -15.09 0.11
CA ALA A 146 -6.96 -15.80 -1.15
C ALA A 146 -5.58 -16.29 -1.64
N PHE A 147 -4.58 -15.40 -1.59
CA PHE A 147 -3.20 -15.73 -1.93
C PHE A 147 -2.60 -16.80 -0.99
N GLY A 148 -2.87 -16.69 0.31
CA GLY A 148 -2.42 -17.67 1.30
C GLY A 148 -3.04 -19.05 1.11
N PHE A 149 -4.34 -19.13 0.79
CA PHE A 149 -4.99 -20.40 0.46
C PHE A 149 -4.42 -21.03 -0.81
N ALA A 150 -4.17 -20.25 -1.85
CA ALA A 150 -3.51 -20.74 -3.06
C ALA A 150 -2.13 -21.35 -2.73
N ALA A 151 -1.30 -20.63 -1.98
CA ALA A 151 0.03 -21.12 -1.58
C ALA A 151 -0.01 -22.40 -0.73
N ILE A 152 -1.00 -22.55 0.16
CA ILE A 152 -1.20 -23.79 0.94
C ILE A 152 -1.61 -24.94 0.03
N ILE A 153 -2.48 -24.70 -0.95
CA ILE A 153 -2.95 -25.72 -1.89
C ILE A 153 -1.79 -26.16 -2.80
N ASP A 154 -0.96 -25.22 -3.28
CA ASP A 154 0.28 -25.53 -4.00
C ASP A 154 1.20 -26.41 -3.17
N PHE A 155 1.46 -26.01 -1.92
CA PHE A 155 2.28 -26.80 -1.01
C PHE A 155 1.73 -28.22 -0.83
N ALA A 156 0.42 -28.37 -0.61
CA ALA A 156 -0.23 -29.67 -0.49
C ALA A 156 -0.12 -30.49 -1.78
N ASN A 157 -0.24 -29.84 -2.95
CA ASN A 157 -0.12 -30.49 -4.25
C ASN A 157 1.26 -31.14 -4.44
N VAL A 158 2.34 -30.53 -3.91
CA VAL A 158 3.68 -31.14 -3.94
C VAL A 158 3.69 -32.50 -3.23
N PHE A 159 3.03 -32.63 -2.09
CA PHE A 159 2.97 -33.91 -1.35
C PHE A 159 2.08 -34.93 -2.04
N VAL A 160 0.92 -34.50 -2.57
CA VAL A 160 0.01 -35.42 -3.29
C VAL A 160 0.69 -35.97 -4.53
N GLY A 161 1.34 -35.11 -5.32
CA GLY A 161 2.08 -35.52 -6.51
C GLY A 161 3.25 -36.45 -6.18
N TYR A 162 3.96 -36.19 -5.09
CA TYR A 162 5.14 -36.98 -4.72
C TYR A 162 4.79 -38.32 -4.03
N TYR A 163 3.85 -38.34 -3.08
CA TYR A 163 3.60 -39.51 -2.21
C TYR A 163 2.41 -40.36 -2.64
N GLU A 164 1.32 -39.75 -3.10
CA GLU A 164 0.09 -40.49 -3.38
C GLU A 164 -0.02 -40.93 -4.84
N MET A 165 0.73 -40.29 -5.75
CA MET A 165 0.68 -40.53 -7.20
C MET A 165 -0.76 -40.48 -7.75
N ASN A 166 -1.63 -39.68 -7.13
CA ASN A 166 -3.02 -39.51 -7.55
C ASN A 166 -3.13 -38.31 -8.50
N GLU A 167 -2.94 -38.58 -9.80
CA GLU A 167 -2.93 -37.57 -10.86
C GLU A 167 -4.21 -36.71 -10.88
N ASN A 168 -5.37 -37.34 -10.68
CA ASN A 168 -6.66 -36.63 -10.66
C ASN A 168 -6.76 -35.66 -9.47
N LEU A 169 -6.30 -36.07 -8.28
CA LEU A 169 -6.31 -35.19 -7.12
C LEU A 169 -5.31 -34.04 -7.32
N SER A 170 -4.12 -34.33 -7.83
CA SER A 170 -3.10 -33.32 -8.10
C SER A 170 -3.56 -32.28 -9.13
N ALA A 171 -4.17 -32.70 -10.24
CA ALA A 171 -4.73 -31.80 -11.25
C ALA A 171 -5.81 -30.88 -10.66
N ASN A 172 -6.73 -31.44 -9.85
CA ASN A 172 -7.77 -30.65 -9.18
C ASN A 172 -7.20 -29.63 -8.19
N LEU A 173 -6.16 -30.00 -7.43
CA LEU A 173 -5.49 -29.07 -6.52
C LEU A 173 -4.81 -27.93 -7.29
N TRP A 174 -4.14 -28.25 -8.39
CA TRP A 174 -3.48 -27.24 -9.22
C TRP A 174 -4.48 -26.24 -9.83
N ILE A 175 -5.59 -26.72 -10.40
CA ILE A 175 -6.68 -25.87 -10.90
C ILE A 175 -7.26 -25.01 -9.76
N THR A 176 -7.50 -25.60 -8.59
CA THR A 176 -8.07 -24.88 -7.44
C THR A 176 -7.13 -23.77 -6.98
N SER A 177 -5.82 -24.04 -6.88
CA SER A 177 -4.81 -23.04 -6.54
C SER A 177 -4.78 -21.89 -7.54
N ALA A 178 -4.74 -22.20 -8.84
CA ALA A 178 -4.75 -21.19 -9.91
C ALA A 178 -5.98 -20.28 -9.83
N LEU A 179 -7.16 -20.83 -9.51
CA LEU A 179 -8.39 -20.05 -9.31
C LEU A 179 -8.29 -19.11 -8.11
N PHE A 180 -7.64 -19.51 -7.01
CA PHE A 180 -7.43 -18.62 -5.86
C PHE A 180 -6.42 -17.50 -6.16
N TYR A 181 -5.37 -17.76 -6.94
CA TYR A 181 -4.48 -16.71 -7.42
C TYR A 181 -5.22 -15.73 -8.35
N LEU A 182 -6.07 -16.24 -9.24
CA LEU A 182 -6.90 -15.38 -10.11
C LEU A 182 -7.90 -14.56 -9.28
N LEU A 183 -8.50 -15.14 -8.24
CA LEU A 183 -9.37 -14.42 -7.31
C LEU A 183 -8.60 -13.28 -6.62
N ASN A 184 -7.38 -13.56 -6.14
CA ASN A 184 -6.51 -12.53 -5.57
C ASN A 184 -6.26 -11.40 -6.57
N ALA A 185 -5.93 -11.72 -7.82
CA ALA A 185 -5.68 -10.74 -8.87
C ALA A 185 -6.93 -9.89 -9.20
N CYS A 186 -8.11 -10.51 -9.20
CA CYS A 186 -9.37 -9.81 -9.39
C CYS A 186 -9.66 -8.85 -8.23
N ILE A 187 -9.36 -9.24 -6.98
CA ILE A 187 -9.50 -8.38 -5.81
C ILE A 187 -8.53 -7.20 -5.91
N ALA A 188 -7.26 -7.44 -6.25
CA ALA A 188 -6.24 -6.40 -6.39
C ALA A 188 -6.66 -5.35 -7.44
N LEU A 189 -7.12 -5.78 -8.61
CA LEU A 189 -7.66 -4.88 -9.65
C LEU A 189 -8.93 -4.13 -9.20
N SER A 190 -9.83 -4.80 -8.46
CA SER A 190 -11.12 -4.23 -8.05
C SER A 190 -10.99 -3.22 -6.91
N GLY A 191 -10.17 -3.52 -5.90
CA GLY A 191 -9.90 -2.65 -4.75
C GLY A 191 -9.29 -1.31 -5.17
N ASN A 192 -8.64 -1.31 -6.33
CA ASN A 192 -7.91 -0.19 -6.89
C ASN A 192 -8.69 0.64 -7.93
N GLY A 193 -9.79 0.11 -8.48
CA GLY A 193 -10.54 0.73 -9.58
C GLY A 193 -11.75 1.57 -9.16
N MET A 194 -12.22 1.47 -7.91
CA MET A 194 -13.48 2.08 -7.48
C MET A 194 -13.37 3.45 -6.81
N ASP A 195 -12.15 3.92 -6.57
CA ASP A 195 -11.90 5.33 -6.26
C ASP A 195 -12.05 6.16 -7.53
N SER A 196 -13.31 6.32 -7.99
CA SER A 196 -13.64 7.28 -9.02
C SER A 196 -12.96 8.60 -8.66
N PRO A 197 -12.20 9.25 -9.58
CA PRO A 197 -11.58 10.54 -9.34
C PRO A 197 -12.70 11.51 -9.06
N SER A 198 -13.03 11.60 -7.78
CA SER A 198 -14.19 12.30 -7.32
C SER A 198 -13.80 13.75 -7.42
N ALA A 199 -14.22 14.34 -8.54
CA ALA A 199 -14.06 15.71 -8.98
C ALA A 199 -13.21 16.53 -8.00
N VAL A 200 -11.95 16.74 -8.37
CA VAL A 200 -11.18 17.91 -7.91
C VAL A 200 -12.16 19.06 -7.90
N CYS A 201 -12.53 19.54 -6.72
CA CYS A 201 -13.59 20.52 -6.53
C CYS A 201 -13.25 21.73 -7.41
N PRO A 202 -13.91 21.97 -8.57
CA PRO A 202 -13.46 22.98 -9.53
C PRO A 202 -13.70 24.42 -9.03
N SER A 203 -14.22 24.56 -7.82
CA SER A 203 -14.83 25.78 -7.31
C SER A 203 -14.71 25.85 -5.79
N CYS A 204 -13.49 25.94 -5.28
CA CYS A 204 -13.25 26.67 -4.03
C CYS A 204 -12.80 28.10 -4.39
N PRO A 205 -13.74 29.05 -4.63
CA PRO A 205 -13.41 30.45 -4.90
C PRO A 205 -12.80 31.20 -3.69
N PHE A 206 -12.54 30.52 -2.57
CA PHE A 206 -11.93 31.10 -1.37
C PHE A 206 -10.41 30.93 -1.25
N CYS A 207 -9.73 30.28 -2.21
CA CYS A 207 -8.25 30.20 -2.20
C CYS A 207 -7.56 31.46 -2.73
N SER A 208 -8.31 32.45 -3.19
CA SER A 208 -7.76 33.75 -3.59
C SER A 208 -7.59 34.66 -2.38
N SER A 209 -6.47 34.54 -1.63
CA SER A 209 -5.74 35.71 -1.06
C SER A 209 -4.65 35.40 -0.02
N SER A 210 -4.44 34.18 0.46
CA SER A 210 -3.30 33.87 1.34
C SER A 210 -2.26 33.01 0.62
N SER A 211 -1.12 33.62 0.31
CA SER A 211 -0.04 33.09 -0.55
C SER A 211 0.70 31.87 0.00
N ASP A 212 0.37 31.38 1.19
CA ASP A 212 1.25 30.45 1.93
C ASP A 212 0.69 29.02 2.06
N SER A 213 -0.56 28.75 1.63
CA SER A 213 -1.21 27.42 1.76
C SER A 213 -1.22 26.57 0.49
N VAL A 214 -0.78 27.12 -0.66
CA VAL A 214 -0.87 26.46 -1.97
C VAL A 214 0.05 25.22 -2.09
N LEU A 215 1.17 25.17 -1.34
CA LEU A 215 2.14 24.09 -1.45
C LEU A 215 1.65 22.73 -0.93
N SER A 216 0.64 22.69 -0.06
CA SER A 216 0.15 21.46 0.56
C SER A 216 -0.79 20.65 -0.34
N CYS A 217 -1.54 21.30 -1.23
CA CYS A 217 -2.52 20.62 -2.10
C CYS A 217 -1.87 19.94 -3.31
N ASP A 218 -0.85 20.56 -3.91
CA ASP A 218 -0.15 19.97 -5.07
C ASP A 218 0.59 18.67 -4.72
N TYR A 219 1.06 18.53 -3.48
CA TYR A 219 1.75 17.33 -2.99
C TYR A 219 0.83 16.10 -2.93
N VAL A 220 -0.38 16.28 -2.43
CA VAL A 220 -1.36 15.18 -2.29
C VAL A 220 -1.84 14.70 -3.67
N LEU A 221 -2.01 15.61 -4.63
CA LEU A 221 -2.42 15.28 -5.99
C LEU A 221 -1.32 14.57 -6.80
N ASN A 222 -0.06 15.01 -6.71
CA ASN A 222 1.04 14.34 -7.41
C ASN A 222 1.34 12.93 -6.88
N ASN A 223 1.08 12.65 -5.60
CA ASN A 223 1.32 11.31 -5.05
C ASN A 223 0.22 10.31 -5.45
N LYS A 224 -1.03 10.77 -5.67
CA LYS A 224 -2.16 9.88 -6.04
C LYS A 224 -2.12 9.43 -7.51
N TYR A 225 -1.45 10.19 -8.37
CA TYR A 225 -1.28 9.88 -9.80
C TYR A 225 0.20 9.80 -10.21
N GLY A 226 1.08 9.58 -9.22
CA GLY A 226 2.51 9.51 -9.43
C GLY A 226 2.94 8.25 -10.18
N PRO A 227 4.22 8.19 -10.60
CA PRO A 227 4.78 7.03 -11.28
C PRO A 227 4.70 5.75 -10.45
N SER A 228 4.73 5.81 -9.11
CA SER A 228 4.57 4.64 -8.23
C SER A 228 3.19 3.99 -8.40
N PHE A 229 2.12 4.79 -8.33
CA PHE A 229 0.76 4.30 -8.52
C PHE A 229 0.55 3.67 -9.91
N LEU A 230 1.11 4.28 -10.96
CA LEU A 230 1.02 3.70 -12.30
C LEU A 230 1.74 2.35 -12.39
N LEU A 231 2.90 2.23 -11.75
CA LEU A 231 3.68 0.97 -11.72
C LEU A 231 2.93 -0.14 -10.97
N GLU A 232 2.32 0.17 -9.82
CA GLU A 232 1.47 -0.79 -9.09
C GLU A 232 0.32 -1.29 -9.97
N LYS A 233 -0.37 -0.41 -10.72
CA LYS A 233 -1.45 -0.83 -11.62
C LYS A 233 -0.98 -1.68 -12.79
N ILE A 234 0.19 -1.36 -13.32
CA ILE A 234 0.81 -2.18 -14.36
C ILE A 234 1.14 -3.56 -13.80
N GLY A 235 1.65 -3.62 -12.56
CA GLY A 235 1.85 -4.86 -11.80
C GLY A 235 0.55 -5.66 -11.67
N ASP A 236 -0.51 -5.07 -11.10
CA ASP A 236 -1.84 -5.70 -10.96
C ASP A 236 -2.33 -6.36 -12.26
N ILE A 237 -2.15 -5.67 -13.40
CA ILE A 237 -2.53 -6.19 -14.72
C ILE A 237 -1.65 -7.39 -15.11
N PHE A 238 -0.35 -7.34 -14.88
CA PHE A 238 0.56 -8.46 -15.14
C PHE A 238 0.22 -9.67 -14.27
N PHE A 239 -0.05 -9.45 -12.98
CA PHE A 239 -0.47 -10.49 -12.06
C PHE A 239 -1.77 -11.16 -12.53
N PHE A 240 -2.77 -10.36 -12.91
CA PHE A 240 -4.03 -10.87 -13.45
C PHE A 240 -3.85 -11.68 -14.73
N VAL A 241 -3.07 -11.18 -15.69
CA VAL A 241 -2.84 -11.89 -16.96
C VAL A 241 -2.08 -13.20 -16.71
N GLY A 242 -1.07 -13.19 -15.84
CA GLY A 242 -0.36 -14.41 -15.42
C GLY A 242 -1.29 -15.44 -14.79
N ALA A 243 -2.00 -15.06 -13.73
CA ALA A 243 -2.94 -15.95 -13.05
C ALA A 243 -4.06 -16.49 -13.98
N PHE A 244 -4.52 -15.67 -14.93
CA PHE A 244 -5.50 -16.11 -15.92
C PHE A 244 -4.92 -17.15 -16.89
N ILE A 245 -3.68 -16.96 -17.34
CA ILE A 245 -2.96 -17.97 -18.15
C ILE A 245 -2.80 -19.26 -17.33
N ASP A 246 -2.44 -19.18 -16.05
CA ASP A 246 -2.27 -20.36 -15.18
C ASP A 246 -3.56 -21.17 -15.07
N VAL A 247 -4.71 -20.51 -14.93
CA VAL A 247 -6.02 -21.18 -14.93
C VAL A 247 -6.28 -21.89 -16.27
N ILE A 248 -5.99 -21.25 -17.40
CA ILE A 248 -6.17 -21.86 -18.72
C ILE A 248 -5.26 -23.08 -18.88
N ILE A 249 -3.96 -22.94 -18.54
CA ILE A 249 -2.99 -24.04 -18.59
C ILE A 249 -3.49 -25.19 -17.71
N SER A 250 -3.91 -24.91 -16.47
CA SER A 250 -4.35 -25.93 -15.52
C SER A 250 -5.57 -26.71 -16.03
N ILE A 251 -6.55 -26.03 -16.64
CA ILE A 251 -7.74 -26.67 -17.22
C ILE A 251 -7.37 -27.50 -18.46
N VAL A 252 -6.52 -26.97 -19.34
CA VAL A 252 -6.12 -27.65 -20.58
C VAL A 252 -5.18 -28.83 -20.31
N SER A 253 -4.44 -28.78 -19.21
CA SER A 253 -3.53 -29.84 -18.76
C SER A 253 -4.24 -30.98 -18.03
N ASP A 254 -5.56 -30.89 -17.82
CA ASP A 254 -6.33 -31.99 -17.24
C ASP A 254 -6.12 -33.25 -18.09
N PRO A 255 -5.66 -34.37 -17.49
CA PRO A 255 -5.37 -35.62 -18.23
C PRO A 255 -6.58 -36.16 -18.99
N ASN A 256 -7.80 -35.80 -18.59
CA ASN A 256 -9.03 -36.19 -19.29
C ASN A 256 -9.32 -35.36 -20.54
N LEU A 257 -8.66 -34.20 -20.70
CA LEU A 257 -8.92 -33.20 -21.73
C LEU A 257 -7.70 -32.89 -22.61
N SER A 258 -6.50 -33.40 -22.29
CA SER A 258 -5.27 -32.93 -22.93
C SER A 258 -5.18 -33.30 -24.41
N TYR A 259 -5.57 -32.37 -25.29
CA TYR A 259 -5.31 -32.42 -26.74
C TYR A 259 -4.07 -31.60 -27.15
N VAL A 260 -3.50 -30.84 -26.22
CA VAL A 260 -2.41 -29.90 -26.49
C VAL A 260 -1.05 -30.57 -26.26
N LYS A 261 -0.11 -30.34 -27.18
CA LYS A 261 1.28 -30.80 -27.02
C LYS A 261 1.90 -30.24 -25.74
N GLN A 262 2.49 -31.12 -24.94
CA GLN A 262 3.13 -30.79 -23.66
C GLN A 262 4.17 -29.66 -23.77
N HIS A 263 4.98 -29.65 -24.83
CA HIS A 263 5.95 -28.58 -25.09
C HIS A 263 5.31 -27.19 -25.25
N THR A 264 4.09 -27.11 -25.78
CA THR A 264 3.36 -25.84 -25.83
C THR A 264 3.02 -25.41 -24.41
N LEU A 265 2.46 -26.30 -23.59
CA LEU A 265 2.09 -25.99 -22.19
C LEU A 265 3.29 -25.52 -21.36
N GLY A 266 4.45 -26.16 -21.49
CA GLY A 266 5.67 -25.74 -20.81
C GLY A 266 6.11 -24.31 -21.15
N ARG A 267 6.01 -23.91 -22.42
CA ARG A 267 6.32 -22.53 -22.84
C ARG A 267 5.34 -21.50 -22.27
N TRP A 268 4.05 -21.85 -22.22
CA TRP A 268 3.04 -20.99 -21.61
C TRP A 268 3.26 -20.87 -20.10
N ASN A 269 3.67 -21.94 -19.42
CA ASN A 269 3.98 -21.93 -17.99
C ASN A 269 5.17 -21.01 -17.67
N ILE A 270 6.25 -21.07 -18.47
CA ILE A 270 7.38 -20.12 -18.38
C ILE A 270 6.89 -18.69 -18.62
N GLY A 271 6.07 -18.49 -19.65
CA GLY A 271 5.50 -17.19 -20.00
C GLY A 271 4.72 -16.58 -18.83
N SER A 272 3.84 -17.37 -18.20
CA SER A 272 3.10 -16.94 -17.02
C SER A 272 4.03 -16.64 -15.84
N SER A 273 4.94 -17.56 -15.50
CA SER A 273 5.90 -17.37 -14.40
C SER A 273 6.75 -16.09 -14.58
N LEU A 274 7.09 -15.73 -15.82
CA LEU A 274 7.78 -14.49 -16.12
C LEU A 274 6.93 -13.24 -15.82
N LEU A 275 5.61 -13.29 -16.08
CA LEU A 275 4.69 -12.20 -15.73
C LEU A 275 4.62 -11.98 -14.23
N TRP A 276 4.63 -13.05 -13.43
CA TRP A 276 4.67 -12.97 -11.96
C TRP A 276 5.97 -12.32 -11.45
N VAL A 277 7.11 -12.64 -12.07
CA VAL A 277 8.39 -12.00 -11.73
C VAL A 277 8.38 -10.51 -12.11
N MET A 278 7.87 -10.17 -13.30
CA MET A 278 7.77 -8.78 -13.75
C MET A 278 6.85 -7.95 -12.85
N ASP A 279 5.72 -8.52 -12.43
CA ASP A 279 4.81 -7.94 -11.44
C ASP A 279 5.55 -7.57 -10.14
N ALA A 280 6.26 -8.54 -9.55
CA ALA A 280 7.05 -8.31 -8.33
C ALA A 280 8.10 -7.20 -8.50
N ILE A 281 8.76 -7.14 -9.67
CA ILE A 281 9.72 -6.08 -9.98
C ILE A 281 9.05 -4.71 -10.02
N PHE A 282 7.86 -4.59 -10.60
CA PHE A 282 7.14 -3.32 -10.67
C PHE A 282 6.74 -2.81 -9.29
N TYR A 283 6.27 -3.70 -8.41
CA TYR A 283 5.97 -3.35 -7.01
C TYR A 283 7.21 -2.86 -6.25
N ILE A 284 8.34 -3.58 -6.35
CA ILE A 284 9.60 -3.16 -5.73
C ILE A 284 10.04 -1.78 -6.23
N ILE A 285 9.94 -1.52 -7.54
CA ILE A 285 10.30 -0.21 -8.11
C ILE A 285 9.36 0.88 -7.57
N ALA A 286 8.05 0.62 -7.51
CA ALA A 286 7.07 1.56 -6.97
C ALA A 286 7.39 1.94 -5.52
N ASP A 287 7.67 0.95 -4.67
CA ASP A 287 8.01 1.16 -3.27
C ASP A 287 9.35 1.89 -3.08
N VAL A 288 10.37 1.55 -3.87
CA VAL A 288 11.66 2.25 -3.83
C VAL A 288 11.49 3.72 -4.23
N LEU A 289 10.72 4.02 -5.28
CA LEU A 289 10.41 5.39 -5.69
C LEU A 289 9.70 6.16 -4.58
N LEU A 290 8.73 5.53 -3.93
CA LEU A 290 7.97 6.11 -2.83
C LEU A 290 8.87 6.39 -1.60
N ILE A 291 9.76 5.46 -1.23
CA ILE A 291 10.75 5.66 -0.15
C ILE A 291 11.72 6.80 -0.48
N ILE A 292 12.20 6.88 -1.74
CA ILE A 292 13.09 7.96 -2.19
C ILE A 292 12.37 9.30 -2.09
N LEU A 293 11.11 9.35 -2.54
CA LEU A 293 10.28 10.54 -2.49
C LEU A 293 10.14 11.03 -1.04
N TYR A 294 9.65 10.20 -0.11
CA TYR A 294 9.53 10.56 1.30
C TYR A 294 10.87 10.97 1.94
N THR A 295 11.96 10.30 1.59
CA THR A 295 13.29 10.65 2.11
C THR A 295 13.79 11.99 1.57
N GLY A 296 13.59 12.27 0.27
CA GLY A 296 13.92 13.55 -0.35
C GLY A 296 13.16 14.72 0.29
N TYR A 297 11.88 14.53 0.60
CA TYR A 297 11.06 15.52 1.30
C TYR A 297 11.59 15.84 2.69
N THR A 298 11.89 14.82 3.51
CA THR A 298 12.45 15.06 4.85
C THR A 298 13.79 15.82 4.80
N PHE A 299 14.61 15.59 3.78
CA PHE A 299 15.89 16.27 3.62
C PHE A 299 15.74 17.72 3.14
N CYS A 300 14.86 17.96 2.16
CA CYS A 300 14.62 19.29 1.61
C CYS A 300 13.88 20.19 2.61
N GLY A 301 12.84 19.66 3.27
CA GLY A 301 12.08 20.37 4.31
C GLY A 301 12.97 20.82 5.47
N ARG A 302 13.86 19.94 5.97
CA ARG A 302 14.81 20.29 7.05
C ARG A 302 15.81 21.38 6.64
N LYS A 303 16.21 21.45 5.36
CA LYS A 303 17.10 22.52 4.87
C LYS A 303 16.34 23.84 4.70
N MET A 304 15.11 23.82 4.19
CA MET A 304 14.29 25.03 4.08
C MET A 304 13.90 25.59 5.44
N LEU A 305 13.49 24.75 6.42
CA LEU A 305 13.20 25.21 7.78
C LEU A 305 14.41 25.86 8.45
N LYS A 306 15.63 25.33 8.23
CA LYS A 306 16.86 25.98 8.71
C LYS A 306 17.11 27.33 8.01
N CYS A 307 16.80 27.47 6.73
CA CYS A 307 16.92 28.75 6.02
C CYS A 307 15.87 29.77 6.47
N CYS A 308 14.61 29.36 6.65
CA CYS A 308 13.51 30.26 7.02
C CYS A 308 13.61 30.70 8.49
N CYS A 309 14.05 29.84 9.42
CA CYS A 309 14.31 30.25 10.81
C CYS A 309 15.51 31.20 10.94
N CYS A 310 16.49 31.13 10.04
CA CYS A 310 17.59 32.11 9.98
C CYS A 310 17.20 33.43 9.30
N TYR A 311 16.08 33.45 8.54
CA TYR A 311 15.55 34.62 7.86
C TYR A 311 14.29 35.18 8.53
N ILE A 312 14.05 34.87 9.81
CA ILE A 312 13.22 35.75 10.64
C ILE A 312 14.08 37.00 10.86
N PRO A 313 13.76 38.13 10.22
CA PRO A 313 14.60 39.31 10.32
C PRO A 313 14.63 39.75 11.78
N LYS A 314 15.78 40.26 12.24
CA LYS A 314 15.97 40.90 13.56
C LYS A 314 14.91 41.97 13.91
N TRP A 315 14.03 42.33 12.98
CA TRP A 315 12.83 43.14 13.17
C TRP A 315 11.85 42.59 14.23
N CYS A 316 11.61 41.28 14.33
CA CYS A 316 10.73 40.76 15.38
C CYS A 316 11.34 40.88 16.78
N ARG A 317 12.67 40.87 16.91
CA ARG A 317 13.35 41.10 18.20
C ARG A 317 13.26 42.56 18.63
N LYS A 318 13.40 43.49 17.68
CA LYS A 318 13.32 44.94 17.96
C LYS A 318 11.92 45.41 18.34
N LYS A 319 10.86 44.72 17.86
CA LYS A 319 9.47 45.05 18.24
C LYS A 319 9.12 44.63 19.67
N ARG A 320 9.72 43.54 20.17
CA ARG A 320 9.55 43.10 21.56
C ARG A 320 10.30 44.01 22.54
N GLU A 321 11.50 44.47 22.17
CA GLU A 321 12.24 45.48 22.95
C GLU A 321 11.56 46.87 22.99
N LEU A 322 10.76 47.22 21.97
CA LEU A 322 9.97 48.46 21.95
C LEU A 322 8.65 48.37 22.73
N GLN A 323 8.07 47.18 22.89
CA GLN A 323 6.88 46.97 23.72
C GLN A 323 7.21 46.93 25.21
N ASP A 324 8.34 46.33 25.59
CA ASP A 324 8.81 46.32 26.98
C ASP A 324 9.21 47.74 27.45
N TYR A 325 9.64 48.63 26.54
CA TYR A 325 9.94 50.02 26.89
C TYR A 325 8.70 50.90 27.08
N GLN A 326 7.52 50.44 26.60
CA GLN A 326 6.29 51.23 26.63
C GLN A 326 5.36 50.84 27.78
N THR A 327 5.66 49.75 28.50
CA THR A 327 4.89 49.31 29.68
C THR A 327 5.39 49.90 31.00
N ASP A 328 6.58 50.52 31.04
CA ASP A 328 7.16 51.10 32.27
C ASP A 328 6.80 52.58 32.51
N SER A 329 5.81 53.16 31.81
CA SER A 329 5.53 54.61 31.91
C SER A 329 4.07 55.03 32.09
N ILE A 330 3.15 54.12 32.41
CA ILE A 330 1.76 54.48 32.72
C ILE A 330 1.30 53.75 34.00
N ASP A 331 1.99 54.05 35.09
CA ASP A 331 1.42 54.01 36.44
C ASP A 331 1.31 55.47 36.91
N GLU A 332 0.43 56.24 36.27
CA GLU A 332 -0.02 57.53 36.81
C GLU A 332 -1.31 57.26 37.59
N GLU A 333 -1.19 57.34 38.92
CA GLU A 333 -2.27 57.17 39.90
C GLU A 333 -3.51 57.97 39.51
N ILE A 334 -4.63 57.28 39.23
CA ILE A 334 -5.95 57.89 39.18
C ILE A 334 -6.48 57.99 40.62
N PRO A 335 -6.72 59.20 41.17
CA PRO A 335 -7.25 59.37 42.52
C PRO A 335 -8.69 58.83 42.61
N SER A 336 -8.94 58.02 43.63
CA SER A 336 -10.17 57.23 43.81
C SER A 336 -11.39 58.00 44.32
N ASP A 337 -11.47 59.32 44.13
CA ASP A 337 -12.51 60.15 44.74
C ASP A 337 -13.50 60.72 43.71
N LEU A 338 -14.23 59.88 42.96
CA LEU A 338 -15.45 60.33 42.26
C LEU A 338 -16.34 59.17 41.76
N LEU A 339 -16.83 58.33 42.69
CA LEU A 339 -18.00 57.47 42.42
C LEU A 339 -19.28 58.24 42.78
N LEU A 340 -19.77 59.00 41.81
CA LEU A 340 -21.08 59.65 41.85
C LEU A 340 -22.18 58.66 41.45
N ASN A 341 -23.20 58.60 42.30
CA ASN A 341 -24.49 57.92 42.16
C ASN A 341 -25.00 57.71 40.72
N THR A 342 -25.28 56.46 40.35
CA THR A 342 -26.24 56.11 39.30
C THR A 342 -27.50 55.49 39.93
N PRO A 343 -28.71 56.00 39.60
CA PRO A 343 -29.96 55.48 40.13
C PRO A 343 -30.43 54.21 39.42
N SER A 344 -31.07 53.34 40.19
CA SER A 344 -31.70 52.09 39.78
C SER A 344 -32.79 52.27 38.70
N PRO A 345 -32.89 51.39 37.69
CA PRO A 345 -34.04 51.37 36.80
C PRO A 345 -35.24 50.72 37.49
N THR A 346 -36.33 51.48 37.58
CA THR A 346 -37.68 51.03 37.91
C THR A 346 -38.19 50.02 36.89
N LYS A 347 -38.70 48.89 37.39
CA LYS A 347 -39.56 47.95 36.66
C LYS A 347 -40.90 48.64 36.36
N GLU A 348 -41.27 48.78 35.09
CA GLU A 348 -42.66 48.91 34.69
C GLU A 348 -43.18 47.55 34.20
N MET A 349 -44.34 47.18 34.76
CA MET A 349 -45.22 46.11 34.32
C MET A 349 -46.02 46.59 33.12
N THR A 350 -46.10 45.77 32.07
CA THR A 350 -47.34 45.50 31.31
C THR A 350 -47.25 44.16 30.61
#